data_AF-A0A7R6W580-F1
#
_entry.id   AF-A0A7R6W580-F1
#
_cell.length_a   1.000
_cell.length_b   1.000
_cell.length_c   1.000
_cell.angle_alpha   90.00
_cell.angle_beta   90.00
_cell.angle_gamma   90.00
#
_symmetry.space_group_name_H-M   'P 1'
#
loop_
_entity.id
_entity.type
_entity.pdbx_description
1 polymer ?
#
loop_
_entity_poly.entity_id
_entity_poly.type
_entity_poly.pdbx_seq_one_letter_code
_entity_poly.pdbx_strand_id
1 'polypeptide(L)'
;MIIWAFNLLLLSVFIFIIGMIKPHWLLFWMEKPNRFVIAGVSVILLMAGAILFGEGNVQNEPLSEVVNAGKPTVVIPVASESPSDLVKE
;
A
#
# COMPACT_ATOMS: atom_id res chain seq x y z
N MET A 1 -5.27 9.85 -6.26
CA MET A 1 -5.78 8.62 -5.64
C MET A 1 -5.35 8.49 -4.17
N ILE A 2 -4.04 8.53 -3.86
CA ILE A 2 -3.51 8.18 -2.52
C ILE A 2 -4.07 9.01 -1.34
N ILE A 3 -4.21 10.33 -1.51
CA ILE A 3 -4.76 11.23 -0.47
C ILE A 3 -6.22 10.87 -0.13
N TRP A 4 -7.01 10.56 -1.16
CA TRP A 4 -8.39 10.14 -0.97
C TRP A 4 -8.48 8.75 -0.34
N ALA A 5 -7.59 7.82 -0.71
CA ALA A 5 -7.50 6.51 -0.09
C ALA A 5 -7.13 6.60 1.40
N PHE A 6 -6.18 7.46 1.75
CA PHE A 6 -5.79 7.69 3.13
C PHE A 6 -6.93 8.29 3.97
N ASN A 7 -7.64 9.27 3.43
CA ASN A 7 -8.84 9.84 4.07
C ASN A 7 -9.93 8.78 4.26
N LEU A 8 -10.14 7.89 3.29
CA LEU A 8 -11.12 6.80 3.39
C LEU A 8 -10.72 5.78 4.46
N LEU A 9 -9.43 5.46 4.58
CA LEU A 9 -8.89 4.58 5.62
C LEU A 9 -9.13 5.16 7.02
N LEU A 10 -8.80 6.44 7.21
CA LEU A 10 -9.08 7.17 8.46
C LEU A 10 -10.57 7.18 8.76
N LEU A 11 -11.41 7.50 7.77
CA LEU A 11 -12.86 7.52 7.92
C LEU A 11 -13.41 6.15 8.33
N SER A 12 -12.91 5.07 7.74
CA SER A 12 -13.27 3.69 8.11
C SER A 12 -12.99 3.39 9.57
N VAL A 13 -11.79 3.77 10.07
CA VAL A 13 -11.42 3.60 11.48
C VAL A 13 -12.31 4.45 12.39
N PHE A 14 -12.58 5.70 12.03
CA PHE A 14 -13.48 6.57 12.81
C PHE A 14 -14.90 6.01 12.86
N ILE A 15 -15.45 5.56 11.74
CA ILE A 15 -16.77 4.92 11.67
C ILE A 15 -16.82 3.69 12.56
N PHE A 16 -15.76 2.86 12.54
CA PHE A 16 -15.69 1.69 13.40
C PHE A 16 -15.69 2.06 14.88
N ILE A 17 -14.83 2.98 15.32
CA ILE A 17 -14.73 3.39 16.72
C ILE A 17 -16.04 4.05 17.19
N ILE A 18 -16.55 5.03 16.45
CA ILE A 18 -17.77 5.77 16.82
C ILE A 18 -18.97 4.83 16.82
N GLY A 19 -19.10 3.98 15.80
CA GLY A 19 -20.19 3.03 15.68
C GLY A 19 -20.14 1.92 16.74
N MET A 20 -18.95 1.51 17.19
CA MET A 20 -18.78 0.57 18.30
C MET A 20 -19.23 1.17 19.65
N ILE A 21 -18.91 2.44 19.90
CA ILE A 21 -19.29 3.14 21.13
C ILE A 21 -20.80 3.41 21.15
N LYS A 22 -21.34 3.95 20.06
CA LYS A 22 -22.76 4.30 19.95
C LYS A 22 -23.30 3.93 18.57
N PRO A 23 -23.85 2.72 18.38
CA PRO A 23 -24.23 2.23 17.06
C PRO A 23 -25.38 3.03 16.43
N HIS A 24 -26.23 3.65 17.26
CA HIS A 24 -27.34 4.49 16.82
C HIS A 24 -26.88 5.78 16.12
N TRP A 25 -25.61 6.20 16.22
CA TRP A 25 -25.13 7.39 15.51
C TRP A 25 -24.98 7.14 14.00
N LEU A 26 -24.46 5.96 13.65
CA LEU A 26 -24.33 5.53 12.25
C LEU A 26 -25.61 4.88 11.73
N LEU A 27 -26.30 4.14 12.59
CA LEU A 27 -27.53 3.43 12.26
C LEU A 27 -28.75 4.15 12.88
N PHE A 28 -28.81 5.48 12.78
CA PHE A 28 -29.88 6.30 13.39
C PHE A 28 -31.27 5.93 12.87
N TRP A 29 -31.33 5.37 11.66
CA TRP A 29 -32.54 4.95 10.99
C TRP A 29 -33.04 3.55 11.43
N MET A 30 -32.21 2.73 12.08
CA MET A 30 -32.59 1.37 12.45
C MET A 30 -33.18 1.30 13.86
N GLU A 31 -34.34 0.64 14.01
CA GLU A 31 -35.03 0.50 15.31
C GLU A 31 -34.19 -0.23 16.36
N LYS A 32 -33.42 -1.24 15.95
CA LYS A 32 -32.50 -2.00 16.80
C LYS A 32 -31.08 -1.97 16.22
N PRO A 33 -30.31 -0.90 16.48
CA PRO A 33 -28.95 -0.73 15.97
C PRO A 33 -28.03 -1.85 16.47
N ASN A 34 -27.62 -2.74 15.56
CA ASN A 34 -26.74 -3.86 15.84
C ASN A 34 -25.28 -3.51 15.53
N ARG A 35 -24.39 -3.75 16.49
CA ARG A 35 -22.94 -3.50 16.37
C ARG A 35 -22.28 -4.36 15.28
N PHE A 36 -22.81 -5.57 15.02
CA PHE A 36 -22.26 -6.45 13.98
C PHE A 36 -22.40 -5.86 12.58
N VAL A 37 -23.47 -5.11 12.32
CA VAL A 37 -23.68 -4.46 11.01
C VAL A 37 -22.61 -3.38 10.79
N ILE A 38 -22.30 -2.60 11.82
CA ILE A 38 -21.24 -1.58 11.79
C ILE A 38 -19.88 -2.22 11.56
N ALA A 39 -19.59 -3.31 12.28
CA ALA A 39 -18.36 -4.06 12.07
C ALA A 39 -18.24 -4.53 10.61
N GLY A 40 -19.29 -5.15 10.05
CA GLY A 40 -19.31 -5.57 8.65
C GLY A 40 -19.07 -4.43 7.67
N VAL A 41 -19.80 -3.31 7.81
CA VAL A 41 -19.64 -2.13 6.94
C VAL A 41 -18.24 -1.53 7.06
N SER A 42 -17.70 -1.41 8.28
CA SER A 42 -16.36 -0.86 8.50
C SER A 42 -15.26 -1.72 7.88
N VAL A 43 -15.36 -3.05 7.97
CA VAL A 43 -14.40 -3.98 7.35
C VAL A 43 -14.41 -3.85 5.83
N ILE A 44 -15.59 -3.77 5.22
CA ILE A 44 -15.73 -3.55 3.77
C ILE A 44 -15.11 -2.21 3.39
N LEU A 45 -15.36 -1.15 4.15
CA LEU A 45 -14.82 0.18 3.90
C LEU A 45 -13.29 0.23 4.08
N LEU A 46 -12.76 -0.49 5.08
CA LEU A 46 -11.32 -0.65 5.29
C LEU A 46 -10.69 -1.36 4.09
N MET A 47 -11.25 -2.49 3.66
CA MET A 47 -10.79 -3.23 2.47
C MET A 47 -10.79 -2.34 1.22
N ALA A 48 -11.87 -1.60 0.98
CA ALA A 48 -11.94 -0.67 -0.14
C ALA A 48 -10.83 0.40 -0.08
N GLY A 49 -10.59 0.97 1.11
CA GLY A 49 -9.51 1.93 1.33
C GLY A 49 -8.12 1.33 1.13
N ALA A 50 -7.89 0.10 1.59
CA ALA A 50 -6.63 -0.61 1.43
C ALA A 50 -6.34 -0.92 -0.05
N ILE A 51 -7.35 -1.34 -0.82
CA ILE A 51 -7.22 -1.57 -2.27
C ILE A 51 -6.89 -0.25 -2.99
N LEU A 52 -7.65 0.82 -2.69
CA LEU A 52 -7.45 2.14 -3.28
C LEU A 52 -6.07 2.73 -2.93
N PHE A 53 -5.58 2.47 -1.72
CA PHE A 53 -4.26 2.89 -1.28
C PHE A 53 -3.17 2.09 -2.02
N GLY A 54 -3.35 0.78 -2.16
CA GLY A 54 -2.43 -0.10 -2.90
C GLY A 54 -2.26 0.32 -4.36
N GLU A 55 -3.36 0.50 -5.09
CA GLU A 55 -3.29 0.99 -6.49
C GLU A 55 -2.67 2.39 -6.58
N GLY A 56 -2.95 3.24 -5.58
CA GLY A 56 -2.41 4.59 -5.53
C GLY A 56 -0.89 4.55 -5.35
N ASN A 57 -0.36 3.58 -4.62
CA ASN A 57 1.07 3.49 -4.37
C ASN A 57 1.83 2.98 -5.59
N VAL A 58 1.28 2.02 -6.33
CA VAL A 58 1.85 1.53 -7.60
C VAL A 58 1.92 2.65 -8.64
N GLN A 59 0.95 3.56 -8.66
CA GLN A 59 0.95 4.70 -9.60
C GLN A 59 1.96 5.80 -9.22
N ASN A 60 2.39 5.88 -7.96
CA ASN A 60 3.34 6.88 -7.47
C ASN A 60 4.74 6.31 -7.24
N GLU A 61 4.95 5.03 -7.53
CA GLU A 61 6.27 4.43 -7.52
C GLU A 61 7.11 5.15 -8.58
N PRO A 62 8.22 5.78 -8.19
CA PRO A 62 9.02 6.51 -9.16
C PRO A 62 9.55 5.49 -10.17
N LEU A 63 9.36 5.78 -11.47
CA LEU A 63 9.89 5.01 -12.60
C LEU A 63 11.41 4.68 -12.49
N SER A 64 12.10 5.25 -11.51
CA SER A 64 13.46 4.96 -11.06
C SER A 64 13.76 3.48 -10.81
N GLU A 65 12.80 2.67 -10.34
CA GLU A 65 13.08 1.25 -10.07
C GLU A 65 13.01 0.40 -11.35
N VAL A 66 12.07 0.70 -12.25
CA VAL A 66 11.96 0.03 -13.56
C VAL A 66 13.02 0.47 -14.57
N VAL A 67 13.65 1.64 -14.39
CA VAL A 67 14.86 2.03 -15.15
C VAL A 67 16.11 1.27 -14.69
N ASN A 68 16.14 0.75 -13.47
CA ASN A 68 17.28 -0.04 -12.95
C ASN A 68 17.07 -1.55 -13.03
N ALA A 69 15.82 -2.05 -13.06
CA ALA A 69 15.52 -3.46 -13.29
C ALA A 69 15.69 -3.90 -14.77
N GLY A 70 15.83 -2.94 -15.68
CA GLY A 70 16.07 -3.15 -17.12
C GLY A 70 17.53 -3.03 -17.56
N LYS A 71 18.49 -2.89 -16.64
CA LYS A 71 19.89 -3.12 -16.99
C LYS A 71 20.12 -4.63 -16.90
N PRO A 72 20.28 -5.37 -18.02
CA PRO A 72 20.87 -6.68 -17.89
C PRO A 72 22.15 -6.46 -17.09
N THR A 73 22.29 -7.22 -16.02
CA THR A 73 23.60 -7.53 -15.44
C THR A 73 24.41 -8.06 -16.60
N VAL A 74 25.07 -7.16 -17.34
CA VAL A 74 26.22 -7.51 -18.14
C VAL A 74 27.20 -7.89 -17.05
N VAL A 75 27.22 -9.20 -16.77
CA VAL A 75 28.34 -9.89 -16.19
C VAL A 75 29.47 -9.70 -17.21
N ILE A 76 30.03 -8.50 -17.27
CA ILE A 76 31.41 -8.36 -17.68
C ILE A 76 32.11 -8.97 -16.48
N PRO A 77 32.78 -10.13 -16.60
CA PRO A 77 33.80 -10.44 -15.64
C PRO A 77 34.74 -9.24 -15.73
N VAL A 78 34.71 -8.36 -14.73
CA VAL A 78 35.81 -7.45 -14.48
C VAL A 78 36.95 -8.39 -14.14
N ALA A 79 37.61 -8.87 -15.20
CA ALA A 79 38.94 -9.36 -15.15
C ALA A 79 39.67 -8.27 -14.36
N SER A 80 40.09 -8.64 -13.16
CA SER A 80 41.03 -7.86 -12.39
C SER A 80 42.35 -7.94 -13.17
N GLU A 81 42.42 -7.21 -14.28
CA GLU A 81 43.64 -7.00 -15.06
C GLU A 81 44.51 -6.04 -14.25
N SER A 82 45.10 -6.56 -13.17
CA SER A 82 46.31 -5.96 -12.63
C SER A 82 47.39 -6.14 -13.71
N PRO A 83 48.07 -5.07 -14.18
CA PRO A 83 48.95 -5.12 -15.34
C PRO A 83 50.32 -5.74 -15.00
N SER A 84 50.37 -6.70 -14.08
CA SER A 84 51.61 -7.27 -13.54
C SER A 84 51.88 -8.71 -14.01
N ASP A 85 50.94 -9.36 -14.69
CA ASP A 85 51.06 -10.79 -15.09
C ASP A 85 51.49 -11.03 -16.55
N LEU A 86 51.91 -9.99 -17.29
CA LEU A 86 52.37 -10.10 -18.69
C LEU A 86 53.89 -10.03 -18.90
N VAL A 87 54.71 -10.19 -17.85
CA VAL A 87 56.17 -10.33 -18.02
C VAL A 87 56.64 -11.64 -17.38
N LYS A 88 56.74 -12.68 -18.21
CA LYS A 88 57.58 -13.84 -17.95
C LYS A 88 58.78 -13.78 -18.89
N GLU A 89 59.93 -13.37 -18.36
CA GLU A 89 61.26 -13.84 -18.78
C GLU A 89 61.97 -14.42 -17.56
#